data_AF-A0A376CNJ5-F1
#
_entry.id   AF-A0A376CNJ5-F1
#
_cell.length_a   1.000
_cell.length_b   1.000
_cell.length_c   1.000
_cell.angle_alpha   90.00
_cell.angle_beta   90.00
_cell.angle_gamma   90.00
#
_symmetry.space_group_name_H-M   'P 1'
#
loop_
_entity.id
_entity.type
_entity.pdbx_description
1 polymer ?
#
loop_
_entity_poly.entity_id
_entity_poly.type
_entity_poly.pdbx_seq_one_letter_code
_entity_poly.pdbx_strand_id
1 'polypeptide(L)'
;MATIDKRTKTLFFITSPRTPLRMIPEIELLVTRFTGADWDNKTQKAFMNVLVQTEHFQSANKNPRDPAFSARDRINRAPKALGFVNLDPVQLTDAGKELLSGQLEHEALLRQMLKFQLPSPYHKKNSNSRVVFGSNHILKF
;
A
#
# COMPACT_ATOMS: atom_id res chain seq x y z
N MET A 1 2.79 6.74 -9.50
CA MET A 1 3.46 6.61 -8.19
C MET A 1 3.51 8.00 -7.56
N ALA A 2 3.27 8.13 -6.26
CA ALA A 2 3.41 9.44 -5.61
C ALA A 2 4.87 9.89 -5.75
N THR A 3 5.08 10.98 -6.49
CA THR A 3 6.41 11.49 -6.80
C THR A 3 6.63 12.76 -6.01
N ILE A 4 7.81 12.92 -5.42
CA ILE A 4 8.17 14.14 -4.71
C ILE A 4 8.53 15.20 -5.78
N ASP A 5 7.54 16.01 -6.15
CA ASP A 5 7.64 17.07 -7.15
C ASP A 5 7.55 18.48 -6.52
N LYS A 6 8.16 19.47 -7.16
CA LYS A 6 8.17 20.88 -6.72
C LYS A 6 6.77 21.48 -6.62
N ARG A 7 5.81 20.98 -7.42
CA ARG A 7 4.43 21.49 -7.48
C ARG A 7 3.55 21.04 -6.32
N THR A 8 3.79 19.85 -5.78
CA THR A 8 2.98 19.26 -4.70
C THR A 8 3.86 19.02 -3.47
N LYS A 9 3.83 19.98 -2.53
CA LYS A 9 4.58 19.94 -1.25
C LYS A 9 3.79 19.26 -0.13
N THR A 10 3.12 18.15 -0.42
CA THR A 10 2.18 17.50 0.52
C THR A 10 2.62 16.07 0.80
N LEU A 11 2.73 15.73 2.08
CA LEU A 11 2.80 14.35 2.53
C LEU A 11 1.39 13.75 2.44
N PHE A 12 1.25 12.62 1.75
CA PHE A 12 -0.02 11.92 1.70
C PHE A 12 0.02 10.73 2.64
N PHE A 13 -1.04 10.56 3.43
CA PHE A 13 -1.24 9.40 4.27
C PHE A 13 -2.40 8.54 3.75
N ILE A 14 -2.54 7.35 4.30
CA ILE A 14 -3.48 6.34 3.83
C ILE A 14 -4.92 6.79 4.10
N THR A 15 -5.71 6.99 3.04
CA THR A 15 -7.11 7.42 3.15
C THR A 15 -8.10 6.33 2.73
N SER A 16 -7.59 5.22 2.19
CA SER A 16 -8.38 4.09 1.69
C SER A 16 -7.64 2.79 2.02
N PRO A 17 -7.89 2.20 3.20
CA PRO A 17 -8.85 2.64 4.24
C PRO A 17 -8.29 3.73 5.18
N ARG A 18 -9.16 4.63 5.69
CA ARG A 18 -8.81 5.61 6.75
C ARG A 18 -8.50 4.95 8.10
N THR A 19 -8.99 3.72 8.29
CA THR A 19 -8.64 2.87 9.43
C THR A 19 -7.56 1.89 8.94
N PRO A 20 -6.29 2.04 9.35
CA PRO A 20 -5.18 1.32 8.75
C PRO A 20 -5.37 -0.20 8.71
N LEU A 21 -5.80 -0.80 9.82
CA LEU A 21 -5.96 -2.26 9.95
C LEU A 21 -7.03 -2.86 9.03
N ARG A 22 -7.93 -2.04 8.46
CA ARG A 22 -8.87 -2.53 7.45
C ARG A 22 -8.18 -2.97 6.16
N MET A 23 -6.90 -2.67 5.98
CA MET A 23 -6.12 -3.20 4.85
C MET A 23 -5.71 -4.66 5.05
N ILE A 24 -5.76 -5.22 6.27
CA ILE A 24 -5.40 -6.61 6.56
C ILE A 24 -6.20 -7.60 5.69
N PRO A 25 -7.56 -7.59 5.70
CA PRO A 25 -8.33 -8.49 4.85
C PRO A 25 -8.11 -8.22 3.34
N GLU A 26 -7.79 -6.98 2.94
CA GLU A 26 -7.45 -6.66 1.55
C GLU A 26 -6.10 -7.27 1.14
N ILE A 27 -5.10 -7.24 2.03
CA ILE A 27 -3.78 -7.85 1.83
C ILE A 27 -3.92 -9.37 1.78
N GLU A 28 -4.65 -9.97 2.72
CA GLU A 28 -4.89 -11.42 2.77
C GLU A 28 -5.54 -11.92 1.48
N LEU A 29 -6.57 -11.21 0.99
CA LEU A 29 -7.20 -11.52 -0.28
C LEU A 29 -6.22 -11.44 -1.45
N LEU A 30 -5.40 -10.38 -1.49
CA LEU A 30 -4.40 -10.17 -2.53
C LEU A 30 -3.43 -11.36 -2.59
N VAL A 31 -2.84 -11.76 -1.46
CA VAL A 31 -1.84 -12.83 -1.45
C VAL A 31 -2.46 -14.22 -1.65
N THR A 32 -3.67 -14.45 -1.14
CA THR A 32 -4.35 -15.75 -1.33
C THR A 32 -4.69 -16.02 -2.80
N ARG A 33 -5.04 -14.99 -3.57
CA ARG A 33 -5.57 -15.15 -4.94
C ARG A 33 -4.62 -14.74 -6.06
N PHE A 34 -3.65 -13.87 -5.77
CA PHE A 34 -2.82 -13.24 -6.80
C PHE A 34 -1.31 -13.39 -6.57
N THR A 35 -0.86 -14.19 -5.59
CA THR A 35 0.57 -14.44 -5.40
C THR A 35 1.22 -15.00 -6.66
N GLY A 36 2.37 -14.42 -7.04
CA GLY A 36 3.13 -14.80 -8.23
C GLY A 36 2.64 -14.13 -9.53
N ALA A 37 1.52 -13.41 -9.51
CA ALA A 37 1.04 -12.66 -10.66
C ALA A 37 1.67 -11.26 -10.73
N ASP A 38 1.77 -10.70 -11.93
CA ASP A 38 2.20 -9.31 -12.14
C ASP A 38 1.07 -8.35 -11.76
N TRP A 39 1.40 -7.25 -11.07
CA TRP A 39 0.40 -6.25 -10.65
C TRP A 39 0.04 -5.24 -11.75
N ASP A 40 -0.52 -5.75 -12.85
CA ASP A 40 -0.92 -5.01 -14.04
C ASP A 40 -2.40 -4.58 -14.02
N ASN A 41 -2.88 -3.97 -15.12
CA ASN A 41 -4.26 -3.53 -15.23
C ASN A 41 -5.27 -4.69 -15.12
N LYS A 42 -4.91 -5.88 -15.58
CA LYS A 42 -5.78 -7.06 -15.58
C LYS A 42 -5.93 -7.61 -14.17
N THR A 43 -4.83 -7.79 -13.45
CA THR A 43 -4.86 -8.28 -12.06
C THR A 43 -5.48 -7.25 -11.11
N GLN A 44 -5.24 -5.95 -11.33
CA GLN A 44 -5.90 -4.88 -10.57
C GLN A 44 -7.44 -4.93 -10.70
N LYS A 45 -7.96 -5.11 -11.92
CA LYS A 45 -9.41 -5.25 -12.15
C LYS A 45 -9.96 -6.52 -11.52
N ALA A 46 -9.25 -7.65 -11.69
CA ALA A 46 -9.65 -8.93 -11.11
C ALA A 46 -9.71 -8.86 -9.57
N PHE A 47 -8.70 -8.27 -8.94
CA PHE A 47 -8.67 -8.03 -7.50
C PHE A 47 -9.87 -7.21 -7.04
N MET A 48 -10.18 -6.10 -7.71
CA MET A 48 -11.31 -5.25 -7.33
C MET A 48 -12.65 -6.00 -7.46
N ASN A 49 -12.83 -6.80 -8.52
CA ASN A 49 -14.05 -7.58 -8.72
C ASN A 49 -14.28 -8.59 -7.58
N VAL A 50 -13.22 -9.22 -7.08
CA VAL A 50 -13.30 -10.12 -5.93
C VAL A 50 -13.52 -9.33 -4.63
N LEU A 51 -12.82 -8.21 -4.47
CA LEU A 51 -12.91 -7.38 -3.25
C LEU A 51 -14.31 -6.78 -3.04
N VAL A 52 -15.04 -6.41 -4.10
CA VAL A 52 -16.43 -5.91 -3.97
C VAL A 52 -17.41 -6.98 -3.48
N GLN A 53 -17.10 -8.26 -3.71
CA GLN A 53 -17.92 -9.40 -3.28
C GLN A 53 -17.68 -9.78 -1.82
N THR A 54 -16.55 -9.36 -1.22
CA THR A 54 -16.27 -9.60 0.21
C THR A 54 -17.04 -8.64 1.11
N GLU A 55 -17.57 -9.18 2.22
CA GLU A 55 -18.36 -8.45 3.23
C GLU A 55 -17.61 -7.27 3.87
N HIS A 56 -16.28 -7.33 3.90
CA HIS A 56 -15.43 -6.29 4.49
C HIS A 56 -15.35 -5.00 3.67
N PHE A 57 -15.87 -4.99 2.44
CA PHE A 57 -15.88 -3.80 1.60
C PHE A 57 -17.07 -2.91 1.93
N GLN A 58 -16.81 -1.69 2.44
CA GLN A 58 -17.85 -0.72 2.86
C GLN A 58 -18.83 -0.30 1.76
N SER A 59 -18.53 -0.59 0.50
CA SER A 59 -19.44 -0.40 -0.65
C SER A 59 -19.75 -1.73 -1.31
N ALA A 60 -20.01 -2.76 -0.51
CA ALA A 60 -20.43 -4.09 -0.96
C ALA A 60 -21.47 -3.94 -2.07
N ASN A 61 -21.27 -4.68 -3.16
CA ASN A 61 -22.12 -4.70 -4.36
C ASN A 61 -22.11 -3.44 -5.26
N LYS A 62 -21.17 -2.50 -5.08
CA LYS A 62 -20.97 -1.39 -6.04
C LYS A 62 -19.57 -1.40 -6.64
N ASN A 63 -19.49 -1.80 -7.91
CA ASN A 63 -18.25 -1.69 -8.67
C ASN A 63 -17.84 -0.21 -8.80
N PRO A 64 -16.57 0.12 -8.52
CA PRO A 64 -16.05 1.47 -8.75
C PRO A 64 -16.15 1.84 -10.23
N ARG A 65 -16.31 3.14 -10.52
CA ARG A 65 -16.28 3.66 -11.90
C ARG A 65 -14.99 3.31 -12.63
N ASP A 66 -13.88 3.29 -11.89
CA ASP A 66 -12.58 2.79 -12.36
C ASP A 66 -12.03 1.75 -11.37
N PRO A 67 -12.27 0.45 -11.62
CA PRO A 67 -11.82 -0.63 -10.74
C PRO A 67 -10.29 -0.75 -10.65
N ALA A 68 -9.58 -0.53 -11.77
CA ALA A 68 -8.13 -0.62 -11.80
C ALA A 68 -7.48 0.49 -10.98
N PHE A 69 -7.95 1.73 -11.15
CA PHE A 69 -7.50 2.86 -10.35
C PHE A 69 -7.79 2.64 -8.86
N SER A 70 -8.97 2.13 -8.53
CA SER A 70 -9.38 1.88 -7.14
C SER A 70 -8.52 0.80 -6.47
N ALA A 71 -8.24 -0.31 -7.16
CA ALA A 71 -7.32 -1.34 -6.69
C ALA A 71 -5.91 -0.79 -6.49
N ARG A 72 -5.41 -0.03 -7.47
CA ARG A 72 -4.09 0.61 -7.38
C ARG A 72 -4.01 1.58 -6.21
N ASP A 73 -5.05 2.37 -5.96
CA ASP A 73 -5.07 3.33 -4.86
C ASP A 73 -4.96 2.61 -3.50
N ARG A 74 -5.74 1.54 -3.31
CA ARG A 74 -5.73 0.73 -2.08
C ARG A 74 -4.40 0.04 -1.83
N ILE A 75 -3.91 -0.70 -2.83
CA ILE A 75 -2.72 -1.55 -2.67
C ILE A 75 -1.41 -0.74 -2.75
N ASN A 76 -1.36 0.32 -3.56
CA ASN A 76 -0.11 1.06 -3.71
C ASN A 76 0.09 2.11 -2.60
N ARG A 77 -0.98 2.62 -1.97
CA ARG A 77 -0.83 3.69 -0.95
C ARG A 77 -0.51 3.22 0.45
N ALA A 78 -1.04 2.08 0.89
CA ALA A 78 -0.71 1.53 2.22
C ALA A 78 0.12 0.26 2.11
N PRO A 79 -0.39 -0.86 1.55
CA PRO A 79 0.32 -2.14 1.56
C PRO A 79 1.72 -2.07 0.95
N LYS A 80 1.86 -1.52 -0.26
CA LYS A 80 3.17 -1.38 -0.91
C LYS A 80 4.03 -0.29 -0.26
N ALA A 81 3.44 0.88 0.03
CA ALA A 81 4.19 2.03 0.54
C ALA A 81 4.80 1.77 1.92
N LEU A 82 4.10 1.00 2.77
CA LEU A 82 4.56 0.57 4.09
C LEU A 82 5.35 -0.76 4.03
N GLY A 83 5.57 -1.33 2.84
CA GLY A 83 6.41 -2.51 2.67
C GLY A 83 5.81 -3.83 3.14
N PHE A 84 4.49 -3.96 3.21
CA PHE A 84 3.81 -5.23 3.54
C PHE A 84 3.72 -6.18 2.35
N VAL A 85 3.73 -5.66 1.12
CA VAL A 85 3.66 -6.46 -0.11
C VAL A 85 4.66 -5.98 -1.15
N ASN A 86 5.22 -6.92 -1.92
CA ASN A 86 5.83 -6.66 -3.21
C ASN A 86 4.79 -6.87 -4.32
N LEU A 87 4.89 -6.14 -5.43
CA LEU A 87 3.93 -6.18 -6.55
C LEU A 87 4.58 -6.58 -7.88
N ASP A 88 5.85 -6.96 -7.86
CA ASP A 88 6.64 -7.36 -9.03
C ASP A 88 7.56 -8.53 -8.65
N PRO A 89 7.05 -9.78 -8.64
CA PRO A 89 5.63 -10.16 -8.70
C PRO A 89 4.90 -9.93 -7.36
N VAL A 90 3.58 -10.12 -7.33
CA VAL A 90 2.77 -10.01 -6.11
C VAL A 90 3.22 -11.05 -5.08
N GLN A 91 3.72 -10.58 -3.94
CA GLN A 91 4.24 -11.42 -2.85
C GLN A 91 4.08 -10.73 -1.49
N LEU A 92 3.91 -11.52 -0.44
CA LEU A 92 3.92 -11.05 0.95
C LEU A 92 5.36 -10.85 1.43
N THR A 93 5.64 -9.73 2.10
CA THR A 93 6.94 -9.52 2.76
C THR A 93 6.93 -10.12 4.17
N ASP A 94 8.08 -10.20 4.83
CA ASP A 94 8.13 -10.66 6.23
C ASP A 94 7.34 -9.74 7.17
N ALA A 95 7.39 -8.43 6.95
CA ALA A 95 6.53 -7.47 7.66
C ALA A 95 5.04 -7.71 7.38
N GLY A 96 4.69 -8.12 6.15
CA GLY A 96 3.34 -8.53 5.79
C GLY A 96 2.90 -9.79 6.53
N LYS A 97 3.78 -10.79 6.68
CA LYS A 97 3.51 -12.01 7.46
C LYS A 97 3.27 -11.67 8.93
N GLU A 98 4.09 -10.82 9.52
CA GLU A 98 3.90 -10.34 10.90
C GLU A 98 2.54 -9.63 11.06
N LEU A 99 2.17 -8.76 10.11
CA LEU A 99 0.88 -8.08 10.12
C LEU A 99 -0.30 -9.06 10.02
N LEU A 100 -0.22 -10.06 9.14
CA LEU A 100 -1.28 -11.06 8.96
C LEU A 100 -1.36 -12.10 10.08
N SER A 101 -0.30 -12.26 10.89
CA SER A 101 -0.28 -13.22 12.00
C SER A 101 -1.31 -12.91 13.11
N GLY A 102 -1.80 -11.66 13.17
CA GLY A 102 -2.81 -11.21 14.13
C GLY A 102 -2.34 -11.06 15.58
N GLN A 103 -1.13 -11.52 15.93
CA GLN A 103 -0.65 -11.48 17.31
C GLN A 103 -0.24 -10.06 17.76
N LEU A 104 0.37 -9.28 16.86
CA LEU A 104 0.93 -7.96 17.15
C LEU A 104 0.70 -6.98 15.97
N GLU A 105 -0.50 -6.99 15.39
CA GLU A 105 -0.82 -6.21 14.18
C GLU A 105 -0.56 -4.70 14.33
N HIS A 106 -0.84 -4.13 15.50
CA HIS A 106 -0.57 -2.73 15.81
C HIS A 106 0.92 -2.41 15.86
N GLU A 107 1.71 -3.31 16.44
CA GLU A 107 3.16 -3.16 16.55
C GLU A 107 3.82 -3.33 15.18
N ALA A 108 3.40 -4.32 14.40
CA ALA A 108 3.85 -4.53 13.03
C ALA A 108 3.58 -3.28 12.17
N LEU A 109 2.39 -2.69 12.29
CA LEU A 109 2.04 -1.43 11.65
C LEU A 109 2.94 -0.28 12.12
N LEU A 110 3.08 -0.11 13.43
CA LEU A 110 3.90 0.96 14.02
C LEU A 110 5.35 0.88 13.54
N ARG A 111 5.96 -0.31 13.53
CA ARG A 111 7.33 -0.53 13.05
C ARG A 111 7.50 -0.07 11.61
N GLN A 112 6.53 -0.36 10.73
CA GLN A 112 6.58 0.12 9.34
C GLN A 112 6.36 1.62 9.22
N MET A 113 5.48 2.20 10.04
CA MET A 113 5.29 3.65 10.09
C MET A 113 6.56 4.39 10.55
N LEU A 114 7.30 3.85 11.51
CA LEU A 114 8.56 4.43 11.98
C LEU A 114 9.67 4.34 10.92
N LYS A 115 9.65 3.30 10.08
CA LYS A 115 10.57 3.13 8.94
C LYS A 115 10.17 3.96 7.72
N PHE A 116 8.97 4.54 7.72
CA PHE A 116 8.48 5.31 6.59
C PHE A 116 9.28 6.61 6.45
N GLN A 117 9.95 6.75 5.31
CA GLN A 117 10.84 7.87 5.01
C GLN A 117 10.60 8.40 3.61
N LEU A 118 10.97 9.66 3.38
CA LEU A 118 11.02 10.30 2.08
C LEU A 118 12.39 10.97 1.89
N PRO A 119 13.13 10.67 0.81
CA PRO A 119 12.80 9.71 -0.26
C PRO A 119 12.86 8.25 0.21
N SER A 120 12.22 7.33 -0.52
CA SER A 120 12.32 5.89 -0.30
C SER A 120 12.36 5.13 -1.62
N PRO A 121 12.65 3.81 -1.64
CA PRO A 121 12.58 3.02 -2.87
C PRO A 121 11.25 3.16 -3.62
N TYR A 122 10.15 3.40 -2.88
CA TYR A 122 8.80 3.62 -3.41
C TYR A 122 8.44 5.09 -3.66
N HIS A 123 9.25 6.04 -3.18
CA HIS A 123 9.08 7.48 -3.38
C HIS A 123 10.38 8.07 -3.88
N LYS A 124 10.69 7.76 -5.14
CA LYS A 124 11.88 8.26 -5.81
C LYS A 124 11.76 9.76 -6.08
N LYS A 125 12.90 10.43 -5.96
CA LYS A 125 13.04 11.84 -6.29
C LYS A 125 12.99 12.02 -7.81
N ASN A 126 12.34 13.07 -8.29
CA ASN A 126 12.48 13.50 -9.68
C ASN A 126 13.88 14.12 -9.89
N SER A 127 14.56 13.81 -11.00
CA SER A 127 15.94 14.24 -11.29
C SER A 127 16.13 15.77 -11.20
N ASN A 128 15.06 16.56 -11.40
CA ASN A 128 15.09 18.03 -11.40
C ASN A 128 14.64 18.71 -10.09
N SER A 129 14.41 17.99 -8.98
CA SER A 129 13.98 18.60 -7.71
C SER A 129 15.15 18.98 -6.78
N ARG A 130 15.15 20.20 -6.20
CA ARG A 130 15.97 20.52 -5.02
C ARG A 130 15.34 19.84 -3.81
N VAL A 131 16.12 19.38 -2.84
CA VAL A 131 15.60 18.71 -1.64
C VAL A 131 14.64 19.65 -0.91
N VAL A 132 13.35 19.30 -0.86
CA VAL A 132 12.32 20.02 -0.09
C VAL A 132 11.96 19.25 1.19
N PHE A 133 12.10 17.92 1.16
CA PHE A 133 11.87 17.03 2.30
C PHE A 133 13.09 16.14 2.49
N GLY A 134 13.62 16.12 3.71
CA GLY A 134 14.66 15.21 4.17
C GLY A 134 14.44 14.93 5.64
N SER A 135 13.79 13.82 5.96
CA SER A 135 13.75 13.30 7.33
C SER A 135 15.01 12.46 7.55
N ASN A 136 16.15 13.12 7.72
CA ASN A 136 17.40 12.46 8.09
C ASN A 136 17.70 12.78 9.56
N HIS A 137 16.91 12.27 10.51
CA HIS A 137 17.30 12.13 11.92
C HIS A 137 16.35 11.16 12.64
N ILE A 138 16.23 9.90 12.20
CA ILE A 138 15.61 8.85 13.03
C ILE A 138 16.51 7.62 13.01
N LEU A 139 16.76 7.10 14.21
CA LEU A 139 17.78 6.14 14.62
C LEU A 139 17.82 4.89 13.73
N LYS A 140 19.03 4.50 13.32
CA LYS A 140 19.30 3.15 12.83
C LYS A 140 19.08 2.19 14.00
N PHE A 141 18.01 1.40 13.95
CA PHE A 141 17.85 0.18 14.73
C PHE A 141 18.22 -1.01 13.86
#